data_AF-A0A9Q3HQ14-F1
#
_entry.id   AF-A0A9Q3HQ14-F1
#
_cell.length_a   1.000
_cell.length_b   1.000
_cell.length_c   1.000
_cell.angle_alpha   90.00
_cell.angle_beta   90.00
_cell.angle_gamma   90.00
#
_symmetry.space_group_name_H-M   'P 1'
#
loop_
_entity.id
_entity.type
_entity.pdbx_description
1 polymer ?
#
loop_
_entity_poly.entity_id
_entity_poly.type
_entity_poly.pdbx_seq_one_letter_code
_entity_poly.pdbx_strand_id
1 'polypeptide(L)'
;MLCHKVYIICNIEGINPPLLRRPAYPESPKSREALEIHIKELLDLKLIRKVAHNEEVEITTPVIVAWNNGKYRMVGDLRSLNTYTVL
;
A
#
# COMPACT_ATOMS: atom_id res chain seq x y z
N MET A 1 -5.41 1.01 30.17
CA MET A 1 -4.87 1.55 28.91
C MET A 1 -6.03 1.61 27.91
N LEU A 2 -6.64 2.79 27.70
CA LEU A 2 -7.81 2.94 26.83
C LEU A 2 -7.33 3.08 25.38
N CYS A 3 -7.38 1.97 24.63
CA CYS A 3 -7.13 1.96 23.20
C CYS A 3 -8.33 2.61 22.50
N HIS A 4 -8.22 3.90 22.19
CA HIS A 4 -9.23 4.61 21.41
C HIS A 4 -9.10 4.15 19.95
N LYS A 5 -10.04 3.33 19.49
CA LYS A 5 -10.11 2.93 18.08
C LYS A 5 -10.77 4.06 17.30
N VAL A 6 -9.98 4.73 16.47
CA VAL A 6 -10.47 5.72 15.50
C VAL A 6 -10.79 4.96 14.20
N TYR A 7 -12.02 5.09 13.73
CA TYR A 7 -12.45 4.57 12.44
C TYR A 7 -12.56 5.74 11.46
N ILE A 8 -11.72 5.74 10.43
CA ILE A 8 -11.75 6.74 9.35
C ILE A 8 -12.42 6.07 8.16
N ILE A 9 -13.53 6.65 7.70
CA ILE A 9 -14.22 6.23 6.48
C ILE A 9 -13.65 7.04 5.32
N CYS A 10 -13.12 6.37 4.30
CA CYS A 10 -12.63 7.02 3.09
C CYS A 10 -13.77 7.06 2.08
N ASN A 11 -14.34 8.25 1.85
CA ASN A 11 -15.38 8.45 0.85
C ASN A 11 -14.77 8.43 -0.55
N ILE A 12 -15.31 7.57 -1.42
CA ILE A 12 -14.88 7.44 -2.81
C ILE A 12 -16.01 8.00 -3.69
N GLU A 13 -15.78 9.14 -4.35
CA GLU A 13 -16.71 9.72 -5.31
C GLU A 13 -16.03 9.80 -6.69
N GLY A 14 -16.32 8.84 -7.57
CA GLY A 14 -15.74 8.79 -8.91
C GLY A 14 -16.75 8.32 -9.95
N ILE A 15 -16.88 9.07 -11.05
CA ILE A 15 -17.81 8.79 -12.16
C ILE A 15 -17.40 7.53 -12.95
N ASN A 16 -16.12 7.14 -12.92
CA ASN A 16 -15.60 5.98 -13.64
C ASN A 16 -15.04 4.92 -12.68
N PRO A 17 -15.22 3.62 -12.97
CA PRO A 17 -14.67 2.57 -12.16
C PRO A 17 -13.14 2.69 -12.12
N PRO A 18 -12.53 2.49 -10.95
CA PRO A 18 -11.12 2.74 -10.78
C PRO A 18 -10.24 1.87 -11.68
N LEU A 19 -9.32 2.49 -12.43
CA LEU A 19 -8.19 1.80 -13.07
C LEU A 19 -7.11 1.48 -12.01
N LEU A 20 -7.52 0.74 -10.99
CA LEU A 20 -6.73 0.48 -9.78
C LEU A 20 -6.12 -0.93 -9.73
N ARG A 21 -6.19 -1.72 -10.81
CA ARG A 21 -5.45 -3.00 -10.92
C ARG A 21 -4.11 -2.81 -11.61
N ARG A 22 -3.25 -1.96 -11.06
CA ARG A 22 -1.92 -1.72 -11.63
C ARG A 22 -0.97 -2.85 -11.24
N PRO A 23 -0.22 -3.43 -12.20
CA PRO A 23 0.81 -4.40 -11.86
C PRO A 23 1.91 -3.73 -11.03
N ALA A 24 2.61 -4.54 -10.23
CA ALA A 24 3.80 -4.08 -9.56
C ALA A 24 4.85 -3.62 -10.59
N TYR A 25 5.60 -2.58 -10.25
CA TYR A 25 6.72 -2.15 -11.08
C TYR A 25 7.85 -3.19 -11.04
N PRO A 26 8.66 -3.31 -12.11
CA PRO A 26 9.86 -4.13 -12.05
C PRO A 26 10.85 -3.51 -11.05
N GLU A 27 11.25 -4.29 -10.06
CA GLU A 27 12.12 -3.85 -8.97
C GLU A 27 13.53 -4.42 -9.11
N SER A 28 14.53 -3.63 -8.71
CA SER A 28 15.91 -4.11 -8.61
C SER A 28 16.05 -5.16 -7.48
N PRO A 29 17.02 -6.08 -7.53
CA PRO A 29 17.23 -7.06 -6.46
C PRO A 29 17.39 -6.41 -5.08
N LYS A 30 18.14 -5.29 -5.02
CA LYS A 30 18.34 -4.50 -3.80
C LYS A 30 17.04 -3.89 -3.28
N SER A 31 16.19 -3.37 -4.17
CA SER A 31 14.87 -2.83 -3.79
C SER A 31 13.95 -3.93 -3.28
N ARG A 32 14.00 -5.11 -3.91
CA ARG A 32 13.19 -6.26 -3.51
C ARG A 32 13.52 -6.73 -2.09
N GLU A 33 14.80 -6.89 -1.77
CA GLU A 33 15.24 -7.27 -0.42
C GLU A 33 14.77 -6.24 0.63
N ALA A 34 14.92 -4.95 0.31
CA ALA A 34 14.44 -3.86 1.17
C ALA A 34 12.92 -3.90 1.38
N LEU A 35 12.13 -4.20 0.35
CA LEU A 35 10.68 -4.38 0.47
C LEU A 35 10.33 -5.58 1.33
N GLU A 36 11.00 -6.72 1.13
CA GLU A 36 10.75 -7.95 1.89
C GLU A 36 10.99 -7.74 3.39
N ILE A 37 12.03 -6.99 3.77
CA ILE A 37 12.30 -6.61 5.17
C ILE A 37 11.14 -5.77 5.72
N HIS A 38 10.74 -4.69 5.04
CA HIS A 38 9.65 -3.83 5.51
C HIS A 38 8.30 -4.57 5.57
N ILE A 39 7.98 -5.40 4.58
CA ILE A 39 6.75 -6.20 4.57
C ILE A 39 6.73 -7.14 5.78
N LYS A 40 7.85 -7.79 6.08
CA LYS A 40 7.98 -8.66 7.26
C LYS A 40 7.73 -7.90 8.56
N GLU A 41 8.38 -6.75 8.75
CA GLU A 41 8.18 -5.90 9.93
C GLU A 41 6.72 -5.48 10.10
N LEU A 42 6.05 -5.07 9.01
CA LEU A 42 4.65 -4.66 9.04
C LEU A 42 3.69 -5.82 9.32
N LEU A 43 4.00 -7.03 8.85
CA LEU A 43 3.26 -8.25 9.18
C LEU A 43 3.42 -8.61 10.66
N ASP A 44 4.64 -8.54 11.20
CA ASP A 44 4.94 -8.84 12.60
C ASP A 44 4.25 -7.85 13.55
N LEU A 45 4.19 -6.58 13.16
CA LEU A 45 3.46 -5.52 13.88
C LEU A 45 1.94 -5.58 13.67
N LYS A 46 1.44 -6.49 12.82
CA LYS A 46 0.01 -6.64 12.46
C LYS A 46 -0.60 -5.36 11.88
N LEU A 47 0.21 -4.54 11.21
CA LEU A 47 -0.23 -3.34 10.51
C LEU A 47 -0.74 -3.65 9.10
N ILE A 48 -0.21 -4.71 8.48
CA ILE A 48 -0.71 -5.26 7.23
C ILE A 48 -1.00 -6.76 7.40
N ARG A 49 -1.76 -7.32 6.47
CA ARG A 49 -2.02 -8.77 6.41
C ARG A 49 -1.91 -9.28 4.99
N LYS A 50 -1.66 -10.57 4.85
CA LYS A 50 -1.81 -11.25 3.57
C LYS A 50 -3.30 -11.36 3.23
N VAL A 51 -3.64 -10.96 2.01
CA VAL A 51 -4.97 -11.17 1.44
C VAL A 51 -5.11 -12.63 1.01
N ALA A 52 -6.26 -13.25 1.30
CA ALA A 52 -6.49 -14.64 0.93
C ALA A 52 -6.67 -14.80 -0.59
N HIS A 53 -6.38 -15.97 -1.13
CA HIS A 53 -6.46 -16.20 -2.59
C HIS A 53 -7.87 -16.00 -3.16
N ASN A 54 -8.90 -16.27 -2.35
CA ASN A 54 -10.31 -16.15 -2.68
C ASN A 54 -10.93 -14.81 -2.26
N GLU A 55 -10.15 -13.91 -1.68
CA GLU A 55 -10.64 -12.60 -1.27
C GLU A 55 -10.57 -11.63 -2.46
N GLU A 56 -11.70 -11.01 -2.77
CA GLU A 56 -11.75 -10.05 -3.87
C GLU A 56 -11.00 -8.77 -3.47
N VAL A 57 -10.04 -8.38 -4.31
CA VAL A 57 -9.31 -7.12 -4.16
C VAL A 57 -9.81 -6.15 -5.21
N GLU A 58 -10.52 -5.14 -4.75
CA GLU A 58 -11.04 -4.06 -5.60
C GLU A 58 -9.89 -3.17 -6.10
N ILE A 59 -8.86 -2.96 -5.28
CA ILE A 59 -7.81 -1.94 -5.47
C ILE A 59 -6.43 -2.51 -5.20
N THR A 60 -5.49 -2.34 -6.14
CA THR A 60 -4.07 -2.65 -5.97
C THR A 60 -3.20 -1.50 -6.46
N THR A 61 -2.52 -0.82 -5.52
CA THR A 61 -1.55 0.23 -5.86
C THR A 61 -0.13 -0.32 -5.80
N PRO A 62 0.75 0.02 -6.75
CA PRO A 62 2.12 -0.42 -6.70
C PRO A 62 2.85 0.23 -5.53
N VAL A 63 3.84 -0.48 -5.00
CA VAL A 63 4.72 -0.01 -3.93
C VAL A 63 6.14 -0.03 -4.44
N ILE A 64 6.89 1.02 -4.13
CA ILE A 64 8.30 1.19 -4.52
C ILE A 64 9.17 1.46 -3.30
N VAL A 65 10.49 1.38 -3.48
CA VAL A 65 11.48 1.81 -2.48
C VAL A 65 12.16 3.10 -2.93
N ALA A 66 12.06 4.13 -2.10
CA ALA A 66 12.79 5.38 -2.29
C ALA A 66 14.09 5.36 -1.49
N TRP A 67 15.23 5.48 -2.17
CA TRP A 67 16.56 5.53 -1.57
C TRP A 67 17.00 6.97 -1.36
N ASN A 68 17.50 7.30 -0.17
CA ASN A 68 18.09 8.60 0.13
C ASN A 68 19.18 8.48 1.20
N ASN A 69 20.39 8.99 0.93
CA ASN A 69 21.53 9.03 1.86
C ASN A 69 21.82 7.68 2.55
N GLY A 70 21.85 6.59 1.77
CA GLY A 70 22.11 5.24 2.27
C GLY A 70 20.96 4.61 3.06
N LYS A 71 19.86 5.35 3.28
CA LYS A 71 18.62 4.85 3.88
C LYS A 71 17.58 4.63 2.80
N TYR A 72 16.56 3.84 3.12
CA TYR A 72 15.46 3.57 2.22
C TYR A 72 14.12 3.62 2.96
N ARG A 73 13.04 3.86 2.19
CA ARG A 73 11.66 3.84 2.70
C ARG A 73 10.73 3.19 1.67
N MET A 74 9.78 2.41 2.17
CA MET A 74 8.65 1.90 1.39
C MET A 74 7.67 3.04 1.09
N VAL A 75 7.25 3.19 -0.17
CA VAL A 75 6.33 4.23 -0.63
C VAL A 75 5.25 3.60 -1.50
N GLY A 76 3.98 3.79 -1.13
CA GLY A 76 2.84 3.41 -1.97
C GLY A 76 2.52 4.48 -3.00
N ASP A 77 2.38 4.10 -4.27
CA ASP A 77 1.89 5.00 -5.31
C ASP A 77 0.37 5.11 -5.25
N LEU A 78 -0.10 6.02 -4.40
CA LEU A 78 -1.51 6.29 -4.21
C LEU A 78 -2.04 7.38 -5.15
N ARG A 79 -1.28 7.82 -6.17
CA ARG A 79 -1.72 8.93 -7.04
C ARG A 79 -3.06 8.66 -7.71
N SER A 80 -3.24 7.43 -8.20
CA SER A 80 -4.53 7.00 -8.75
C SER A 80 -5.60 6.88 -7.70
N LEU A 81 -5.29 6.44 -6.48
CA LEU A 81 -6.29 6.40 -5.42
C LEU A 81 -6.75 7.82 -5.04
N ASN A 82 -5.80 8.75 -4.92
CA ASN A 82 -6.03 10.13 -4.51
C ASN A 82 -6.96 10.91 -5.46
N THR A 83 -7.07 10.51 -6.74
CA THR A 83 -8.03 11.14 -7.65
C THR A 83 -9.48 10.78 -7.35
N TYR A 84 -9.73 9.75 -6.54
CA TYR A 84 -11.07 9.28 -6.18
C TYR A 84 -11.43 9.56 -4.72
N THR A 85 -10.46 9.92 -3.88
CA THR A 85 -10.70 10.24 -2.47
C THR A 85 -11.14 11.69 -2.34
N VAL A 86 -12.32 11.92 -1.78
CA VAL A 86 -12.77 13.25 -1.36
C VAL A 86 -12.50 13.39 0.13
N LEU A 87 -11.85 14.49 0.53
CA LEU A 87 -11.55 14.81 1.93
C LEU A 87 -12.75 15.43 2.64
#